data_AF-A0A7K2P4N1-F1
#
_entry.id   AF-A0A7K2P4N1-F1
#
_cell.length_a   1.000
_cell.length_b   1.000
_cell.length_c   1.000
_cell.angle_alpha   90.00
_cell.angle_beta   90.00
_cell.angle_gamma   90.00
#
_symmetry.space_group_name_H-M   'P 1'
#
loop_
_entity.id
_entity.type
_entity.pdbx_description
1 polymer ?
#
loop_
_entity_poly.entity_id
_entity_poly.type
_entity_poly.pdbx_seq_one_letter_code
_entity_poly.pdbx_strand_id
1 'polypeptide(L)'
;MVQHIAIPREDEVPPGPRRDLLQALHALYEDAGYPGLRTLAAEISSNRDDRLLGCPNREGIAGLLRGSFTTAPVWANLQALVRVLAAWSHRRPDPDEEESRFHALWRDAAQPENTLHSEADAWADDPALYQRELPYQLQGRRISVHALTAWHDEQRDEKSRRALPAIALQALWTDQPQAFPQALRLMGLLYEEHKPLLARIICNAGAFSELHYSWPAALEEAGRHEDAARVRNLSRQHQPPAACWAEGRRLVNSSSRYLGDQYVGWHLQRDHVWQYFVDMTVHRPPGQLASFLTSLPYQNYSSSDKELARVFHAAVATEYEPVALAELLDQLHEDGAHLLAAELWNCAARGRRPLVPLLQALRDAGRSWEGIAILRRTMASPGRRSAQQPSMLEAAPLFRETEQDPPLNHSEQADLLGELLEAGLVEEADTLAHLRLLALHVGHEVQLPQGPAGSWFGYS
;
A
#
# COMPACT_ATOMS: atom_id res chain seq x y z
N MET A 1 53.25 -16.11 -27.74
CA MET A 1 52.37 -16.69 -26.71
C MET A 1 50.98 -16.13 -26.92
N VAL A 2 49.98 -16.99 -27.10
CA VAL A 2 48.58 -16.56 -27.24
C VAL A 2 48.05 -16.27 -25.83
N GLN A 3 47.54 -15.06 -25.59
CA GLN A 3 46.91 -14.73 -24.31
C GLN A 3 45.49 -15.31 -24.29
N HIS A 4 45.29 -16.32 -23.46
CA HIS A 4 43.98 -16.88 -23.17
C HIS A 4 43.19 -15.92 -22.25
N ILE A 5 41.92 -15.67 -22.59
CA ILE A 5 40.99 -14.96 -21.70
C ILE A 5 40.32 -16.01 -20.82
N ALA A 6 40.63 -16.03 -19.53
CA ALA A 6 39.96 -16.90 -18.58
C ALA A 6 38.48 -16.52 -18.43
N ILE A 7 37.63 -17.52 -18.19
CA ILE A 7 36.23 -17.29 -17.84
C ILE A 7 36.14 -16.46 -16.54
N PRO A 8 35.31 -15.40 -16.51
CA PRO A 8 35.06 -14.63 -15.30
C PRO A 8 34.55 -15.50 -14.16
N ARG A 9 34.95 -15.16 -12.94
CA ARG A 9 34.53 -15.88 -11.74
C ARG A 9 33.05 -15.61 -11.43
N GLU A 10 32.49 -16.40 -10.51
CA GLU A 10 31.07 -16.29 -10.13
C GLU A 10 30.73 -15.00 -9.37
N ASP A 11 31.72 -14.40 -8.70
CA ASP A 11 31.61 -13.09 -8.07
C ASP A 11 31.58 -11.94 -9.10
N GLU A 12 32.13 -12.13 -10.29
CA GLU A 12 32.13 -11.14 -11.38
C GLU A 12 30.86 -11.25 -12.24
N VAL A 13 30.44 -12.48 -12.54
CA VAL A 13 29.20 -12.76 -13.29
C VAL A 13 28.40 -13.81 -12.53
N PRO A 14 27.39 -13.42 -11.72
CA PRO A 14 26.57 -14.33 -10.91
C PRO A 14 25.86 -15.40 -11.75
N PRO A 15 25.44 -16.53 -11.15
CA PRO A 15 24.66 -17.55 -11.84
C PRO A 15 23.35 -16.96 -12.41
N GLY A 16 23.02 -17.35 -13.65
CA GLY A 16 21.86 -16.88 -14.38
C GLY A 16 22.06 -16.91 -15.90
N PRO A 17 21.06 -16.48 -16.69
CA PRO A 17 21.08 -16.60 -18.15
C PRO A 17 22.31 -15.97 -18.82
N ARG A 18 22.82 -14.87 -18.26
CA ARG A 18 24.06 -14.21 -18.73
C ARG A 18 25.30 -15.08 -18.52
N ARG A 19 25.42 -15.75 -17.37
CA ARG A 19 26.52 -16.66 -17.08
C ARG A 19 26.44 -17.89 -17.97
N ASP A 20 25.24 -18.41 -18.22
CA ASP A 20 25.01 -19.55 -19.09
C ASP A 20 25.45 -19.25 -20.54
N LEU A 21 25.07 -18.07 -21.06
CA LEU A 21 25.54 -17.58 -22.35
C LEU A 21 27.07 -17.46 -22.40
N LEU A 22 27.67 -16.89 -21.37
CA LEU A 22 29.12 -16.68 -21.29
C LEU A 22 29.89 -18.00 -21.20
N GLN A 23 29.41 -18.95 -20.40
CA GLN A 23 29.97 -20.30 -20.28
C GLN A 23 29.90 -21.05 -21.61
N ALA A 24 28.75 -20.98 -22.30
CA ALA A 24 28.61 -21.57 -23.62
C ALA A 24 29.59 -20.97 -24.63
N LEU A 25 29.78 -19.63 -24.60
CA LEU A 25 30.72 -18.94 -25.49
C LEU A 25 32.17 -19.35 -25.22
N HIS A 26 32.56 -19.47 -23.94
CA HIS A 26 33.90 -19.92 -23.54
C HIS A 26 34.16 -21.37 -23.94
N ALA A 27 33.18 -22.26 -23.79
CA ALA A 27 33.30 -23.64 -24.24
C ALA A 27 33.56 -23.73 -25.76
N LEU A 28 32.84 -22.92 -26.56
CA LEU A 28 33.06 -22.87 -28.00
C LEU A 28 34.42 -22.25 -28.37
N TYR A 29 34.87 -21.25 -27.60
CA TYR A 29 36.19 -20.63 -27.76
C TYR A 29 37.35 -21.58 -27.43
N GLU A 30 37.17 -22.42 -26.42
CA GLU A 30 38.10 -23.49 -26.04
C GLU A 30 38.19 -24.56 -27.13
N ASP A 31 37.06 -25.04 -27.63
CA ASP A 31 37.04 -26.04 -28.71
C ASP A 31 37.70 -25.55 -30.00
N ALA A 32 37.67 -24.23 -30.26
CA ALA A 32 38.34 -23.58 -31.38
C ALA A 32 39.86 -23.44 -31.17
N GLY A 33 40.39 -23.89 -30.03
CA GLY A 33 41.81 -23.84 -29.72
C GLY A 33 42.31 -22.47 -29.27
N TYR A 34 41.45 -21.67 -28.63
CA TYR A 34 41.76 -20.32 -28.14
C TYR A 34 42.38 -19.39 -29.20
N PRO A 35 41.71 -19.17 -30.34
CA PRO A 35 42.25 -18.31 -31.38
C PRO A 35 42.52 -16.89 -30.86
N GLY A 36 43.59 -16.27 -31.37
CA GLY A 36 43.93 -14.90 -31.00
C GLY A 36 42.86 -13.90 -31.45
N LEU A 37 42.52 -12.93 -30.60
CA LEU A 37 41.45 -11.94 -30.89
C LEU A 37 41.64 -11.17 -32.20
N ARG A 38 42.90 -10.88 -32.56
CA ARG A 38 43.23 -10.20 -33.83
C ARG A 38 42.89 -11.08 -35.03
N THR A 39 43.12 -12.39 -34.91
CA THR A 39 42.79 -13.38 -35.94
C THR A 39 41.28 -13.52 -36.07
N LEU A 40 40.55 -13.60 -34.95
CA LEU A 40 39.08 -13.63 -34.97
C LEU A 40 38.48 -12.38 -35.64
N ALA A 41 38.93 -11.19 -35.23
CA ALA A 41 38.42 -9.95 -35.82
C ALA A 41 38.73 -9.85 -37.33
N ALA A 42 39.92 -10.30 -37.75
CA ALA A 42 40.30 -10.35 -39.16
C ALA A 42 39.43 -11.34 -39.94
N GLU A 43 39.20 -12.55 -39.39
CA GLU A 43 38.37 -13.57 -40.03
C GLU A 43 36.94 -13.06 -40.22
N ILE A 44 36.32 -12.56 -39.14
CA ILE A 44 34.95 -12.01 -39.18
C ILE A 44 34.85 -10.88 -40.21
N SER A 45 35.83 -9.99 -40.27
CA SER A 45 35.84 -8.87 -41.24
C SER A 45 36.08 -9.32 -42.68
N SER A 46 36.80 -10.43 -42.88
CA SER A 46 37.15 -10.95 -44.22
C SER A 46 36.09 -11.89 -44.80
N ASN A 47 35.24 -12.44 -43.94
CA ASN A 47 34.19 -13.35 -44.33
C ASN A 47 33.12 -12.59 -45.15
N ARG A 48 32.87 -13.06 -46.37
CA ARG A 48 31.91 -12.47 -47.32
C ARG A 48 30.53 -13.11 -47.24
N ASP A 49 30.25 -13.87 -46.20
CA ASP A 49 28.91 -14.39 -45.96
C ASP A 49 27.97 -13.20 -45.65
N ASP A 50 27.04 -12.92 -46.57
CA ASP A 50 26.06 -11.83 -46.46
C ASP A 50 25.19 -11.92 -45.18
N ARG A 51 25.18 -13.09 -44.51
CA ARG A 51 24.49 -13.31 -43.23
C ARG A 51 25.22 -12.66 -42.05
N LEU A 52 26.51 -12.36 -42.18
CA LEU A 52 27.33 -11.77 -41.11
C LEU A 52 27.24 -10.24 -41.14
N LEU A 53 26.19 -9.70 -40.54
CA LEU A 53 25.98 -8.24 -40.48
C LEU A 53 26.83 -7.53 -39.41
N GLY A 54 27.37 -8.28 -38.44
CA GLY A 54 28.17 -7.74 -37.34
C GLY A 54 29.67 -7.88 -37.54
N CYS A 55 30.41 -6.80 -37.33
CA CYS A 55 31.88 -6.78 -37.37
C CYS A 55 32.44 -6.30 -36.02
N PRO A 56 32.37 -7.12 -34.95
CA PRO A 56 32.97 -6.75 -33.67
C PRO A 56 34.48 -6.59 -33.84
N ASN A 57 34.99 -5.42 -33.44
CA ASN A 57 36.42 -5.19 -33.39
C ASN A 57 37.08 -6.03 -32.27
N ARG A 58 38.41 -5.99 -32.18
CA ARG A 58 39.17 -6.74 -31.16
C ARG A 58 38.69 -6.48 -29.72
N GLU A 59 38.33 -5.25 -29.40
CA GLU A 59 37.87 -4.86 -28.07
C GLU A 59 36.45 -5.36 -27.79
N GLY A 60 35.56 -5.33 -28.78
CA GLY A 60 34.23 -5.91 -28.70
C GLY A 60 34.28 -7.41 -28.43
N ILE A 61 35.13 -8.15 -29.14
CA ILE A 61 35.33 -9.60 -28.90
C ILE A 61 35.90 -9.83 -27.49
N ALA A 62 36.88 -9.03 -27.07
CA ALA A 62 37.42 -9.13 -25.70
C ALA A 62 36.34 -8.85 -24.64
N GLY A 63 35.49 -7.85 -24.86
CA GLY A 63 34.38 -7.51 -23.96
C GLY A 63 33.32 -8.60 -23.86
N LEU A 64 32.99 -9.26 -24.99
CA LEU A 64 32.11 -10.43 -25.03
C LEU A 64 32.68 -11.58 -24.19
N LEU A 65 33.95 -11.94 -24.41
CA LEU A 65 34.59 -13.04 -23.68
C LEU A 65 34.83 -12.72 -22.21
N ARG A 66 34.99 -11.44 -21.83
CA ARG A 66 35.11 -11.05 -20.41
C ARG A 66 33.76 -10.88 -19.71
N GLY A 67 32.64 -11.04 -20.41
CA GLY A 67 31.32 -10.78 -19.83
C GLY A 67 31.12 -9.33 -19.39
N SER A 68 31.87 -8.36 -19.94
CA SER A 68 31.86 -6.96 -19.50
C SER A 68 30.63 -6.16 -19.96
N PHE A 69 29.59 -6.84 -20.44
CA PHE A 69 28.39 -6.21 -20.98
C PHE A 69 27.29 -6.12 -19.91
N THR A 70 26.82 -4.91 -19.65
CA THR A 70 25.72 -4.64 -18.69
C THR A 70 24.34 -4.88 -19.30
N THR A 71 24.22 -4.71 -20.61
CA THR A 71 23.08 -5.10 -21.44
C THR A 71 23.47 -6.27 -22.33
N ALA A 72 22.50 -7.06 -22.80
CA ALA A 72 22.81 -8.13 -23.73
C ALA A 72 23.54 -7.59 -24.97
N PRO A 73 24.58 -8.30 -25.47
CA PRO A 73 25.36 -7.83 -26.59
C PRO A 73 24.50 -7.72 -27.85
N VAL A 74 24.90 -6.87 -28.79
CA VAL A 74 24.21 -6.79 -30.10
C VAL A 74 24.29 -8.16 -30.78
N TRP A 75 23.12 -8.73 -31.10
CA TRP A 75 23.01 -10.09 -31.62
C TRP A 75 23.92 -10.34 -32.83
N ALA A 76 23.91 -9.43 -33.82
CA ALA A 76 24.73 -9.57 -35.03
C ALA A 76 26.23 -9.76 -34.75
N ASN A 77 26.76 -9.14 -33.68
CA ASN A 77 28.17 -9.30 -33.30
C ASN A 77 28.44 -10.66 -32.65
N LEU A 78 27.51 -11.12 -31.81
CA LEU A 78 27.60 -12.44 -31.16
C LEU A 78 27.45 -13.56 -32.20
N GLN A 79 26.47 -13.44 -33.10
CA GLN A 79 26.23 -14.36 -34.21
C GLN A 79 27.49 -14.56 -35.07
N ALA A 80 28.14 -13.46 -35.47
CA ALA A 80 29.37 -13.52 -36.28
C ALA A 80 30.51 -14.23 -35.56
N LEU A 81 30.68 -13.96 -34.27
CA LEU A 81 31.69 -14.63 -33.45
C LEU A 81 31.38 -16.13 -33.30
N VAL A 82 30.12 -16.50 -33.01
CA VAL A 82 29.70 -17.90 -32.85
C VAL A 82 29.93 -18.71 -34.12
N ARG A 83 29.55 -18.19 -35.31
CA ARG A 83 29.74 -18.91 -36.58
C ARG A 83 31.23 -19.17 -36.87
N VAL A 84 32.10 -18.17 -36.64
CA VAL A 84 33.55 -18.34 -36.84
C VAL A 84 34.13 -19.35 -35.85
N LEU A 85 33.76 -19.28 -34.58
CA LEU A 85 34.22 -20.24 -33.58
C LEU A 85 33.72 -21.66 -33.84
N ALA A 86 32.46 -21.83 -34.26
CA ALA A 86 31.90 -23.12 -34.64
C ALA A 86 32.64 -23.73 -35.85
N ALA A 87 32.96 -22.92 -36.86
CA ALA A 87 33.74 -23.36 -38.02
C ALA A 87 35.18 -23.78 -37.67
N TRP A 88 35.77 -23.17 -36.63
CA TRP A 88 37.14 -23.48 -36.17
C TRP A 88 37.19 -24.54 -35.06
N SER A 89 36.05 -24.85 -34.44
CA SER A 89 35.94 -25.87 -33.40
C SER A 89 36.41 -27.23 -33.91
N HIS A 90 37.23 -27.91 -33.13
CA HIS A 90 37.71 -29.25 -33.48
C HIS A 90 36.56 -30.28 -33.60
N ARG A 91 35.45 -30.04 -32.90
CA ARG A 91 34.24 -30.89 -32.95
C ARG A 91 33.46 -30.71 -34.25
N ARG A 92 33.73 -29.62 -34.99
CA ARG A 92 33.04 -29.20 -36.22
C ARG A 92 31.51 -29.26 -36.09
N PRO A 93 30.92 -28.64 -35.05
CA PRO A 93 29.47 -28.51 -34.98
C PRO A 93 28.96 -27.72 -36.19
N ASP A 94 27.72 -27.97 -36.60
CA ASP A 94 27.10 -27.19 -37.66
C ASP A 94 26.96 -25.72 -37.21
N PRO A 95 27.55 -24.74 -37.92
CA PRO A 95 27.45 -23.33 -37.55
C PRO A 95 26.01 -22.81 -37.42
N ASP A 96 25.07 -23.34 -38.21
CA ASP A 96 23.66 -22.90 -38.17
C ASP A 96 22.92 -23.47 -36.93
N GLU A 97 23.29 -24.67 -36.46
CA GLU A 97 22.77 -25.24 -35.20
C GLU A 97 23.31 -24.49 -33.97
N GLU A 98 24.61 -24.20 -33.95
CA GLU A 98 25.22 -23.42 -32.86
C GLU A 98 24.66 -21.99 -32.83
N GLU A 99 24.47 -21.35 -33.99
CA GLU A 99 23.79 -20.05 -34.05
C GLU A 99 22.40 -20.11 -33.39
N SER A 100 21.60 -21.11 -33.75
CA SER A 100 20.24 -21.27 -33.22
C SER A 100 20.26 -21.47 -31.69
N ARG A 101 21.21 -22.27 -31.18
CA ARG A 101 21.41 -22.50 -29.75
C ARG A 101 21.82 -21.21 -29.02
N PHE A 102 22.79 -20.48 -29.55
CA PHE A 102 23.25 -19.21 -28.97
C PHE A 102 22.18 -18.12 -29.06
N HIS A 103 21.31 -18.15 -30.07
CA HIS A 103 20.20 -17.21 -30.16
C HIS A 103 19.20 -17.40 -29.02
N ALA A 104 18.91 -18.65 -28.63
CA ALA A 104 18.09 -18.94 -27.46
C ALA A 104 18.73 -18.40 -26.17
N LEU A 105 20.01 -18.73 -25.93
CA LEU A 105 20.75 -18.23 -24.76
C LEU A 105 20.84 -16.69 -24.74
N TRP A 106 21.05 -16.08 -25.90
CA TRP A 106 21.07 -14.64 -26.05
C TRP A 106 19.70 -14.04 -25.75
N ARG A 107 18.61 -14.62 -26.26
CA ARG A 107 17.26 -14.16 -25.94
C ARG A 107 16.96 -14.24 -24.46
N ASP A 108 17.37 -15.30 -23.79
CA ASP A 108 17.16 -15.45 -22.33
C ASP A 108 18.00 -14.45 -21.53
N ALA A 109 19.21 -14.13 -22.00
CA ALA A 109 20.07 -13.09 -21.42
C ALA A 109 19.64 -11.65 -21.80
N ALA A 110 18.95 -11.48 -22.93
CA ALA A 110 18.49 -10.21 -23.50
C ALA A 110 17.08 -9.84 -23.10
N GLN A 111 16.28 -10.81 -22.63
CA GLN A 111 15.18 -10.47 -21.77
C GLN A 111 15.77 -9.59 -20.68
N PRO A 112 15.23 -8.37 -20.46
CA PRO A 112 15.55 -7.67 -19.22
C PRO A 112 15.29 -8.74 -18.19
N GLU A 113 16.31 -9.12 -17.43
CA GLU A 113 16.13 -10.17 -16.45
C GLU A 113 14.79 -9.83 -15.80
N ASN A 114 13.89 -10.79 -15.69
CA ASN A 114 12.99 -10.74 -14.56
C ASN A 114 13.89 -10.87 -13.30
N THR A 115 14.96 -10.04 -13.14
CA THR A 115 15.12 -9.16 -12.01
C THR A 115 13.70 -8.87 -11.60
N LEU A 116 13.20 -9.72 -10.69
CA LEU A 116 12.49 -9.30 -9.51
C LEU A 116 12.59 -7.79 -9.49
N HIS A 117 11.48 -7.11 -9.84
CA HIS A 117 11.30 -5.66 -9.76
C HIS A 117 12.55 -5.07 -9.13
N SER A 118 13.44 -4.44 -9.94
CA SER A 118 14.73 -3.91 -9.48
C SER A 118 14.57 -3.53 -8.03
N GLU A 119 15.39 -4.01 -7.09
CA GLU A 119 15.08 -3.88 -5.66
C GLU A 119 14.52 -2.47 -5.31
N ALA A 120 15.00 -1.42 -5.97
CA ALA A 120 14.43 -0.08 -6.04
C ALA A 120 12.93 0.05 -6.43
N ASP A 121 12.46 -0.57 -7.52
CA ASP A 121 11.04 -0.74 -7.87
C ASP A 121 10.29 -1.49 -6.77
N ALA A 122 10.86 -2.56 -6.21
CA ALA A 122 10.25 -3.25 -5.08
C ALA A 122 10.12 -2.33 -3.86
N TRP A 123 11.14 -1.53 -3.51
CA TRP A 123 11.06 -0.49 -2.49
C TRP A 123 9.99 0.54 -2.83
N ALA A 124 9.87 0.90 -4.10
CA ALA A 124 8.93 1.92 -4.52
C ALA A 124 7.45 1.46 -4.48
N ASP A 125 7.20 0.15 -4.49
CA ASP A 125 5.87 -0.46 -4.60
C ASP A 125 5.50 -1.38 -3.41
N ASP A 126 6.46 -1.83 -2.59
CA ASP A 126 6.27 -2.69 -1.42
C ASP A 126 6.59 -1.96 -0.09
N PRO A 127 5.55 -1.43 0.58
CA PRO A 127 5.57 -0.86 1.93
C PRO A 127 6.27 -1.72 2.98
N ALA A 128 6.19 -3.05 2.88
CA ALA A 128 6.75 -3.95 3.88
C ALA A 128 8.27 -3.87 3.94
N LEU A 129 8.93 -3.45 2.84
CA LEU A 129 10.36 -3.25 2.80
C LEU A 129 10.80 -2.13 3.74
N TYR A 130 9.98 -1.09 3.93
CA TYR A 130 10.26 0.01 4.85
C TYR A 130 10.12 -0.37 6.34
N GLN A 131 9.50 -1.50 6.63
CA GLN A 131 9.36 -2.02 7.99
C GLN A 131 10.49 -2.99 8.37
N ARG A 132 11.35 -3.38 7.41
CA ARG A 132 12.49 -4.26 7.70
C ARG A 132 13.51 -3.53 8.57
N GLU A 133 14.10 -4.25 9.52
CA GLU A 133 15.23 -3.72 10.27
C GLU A 133 16.33 -3.30 9.30
N LEU A 134 16.88 -2.10 9.49
CA LEU A 134 17.99 -1.62 8.70
C LEU A 134 19.15 -2.63 8.79
N PRO A 135 19.89 -2.87 7.69
CA PRO A 135 21.10 -3.69 7.74
C PRO A 135 22.00 -3.28 8.90
N TYR A 136 22.56 -4.25 9.63
CA TYR A 136 23.41 -4.02 10.81
C TYR A 136 24.53 -2.99 10.58
N GLN A 137 25.06 -2.90 9.35
CA GLN A 137 26.09 -1.94 8.96
C GLN A 137 25.62 -0.47 9.00
N LEU A 138 24.32 -0.25 8.86
CA LEU A 138 23.65 1.05 8.95
C LEU A 138 23.14 1.31 10.36
N GLN A 139 22.84 0.27 11.16
CA GLN A 139 22.42 0.44 12.54
C GLN A 139 23.47 1.23 13.37
N GLY A 140 23.04 2.31 14.02
CA GLY A 140 23.88 3.13 14.90
C GLY A 140 24.84 4.10 14.22
N ARG A 141 25.00 4.06 12.89
CA ARG A 141 25.68 5.15 12.16
C ARG A 141 24.73 6.33 12.02
N ARG A 142 25.21 7.54 12.21
CA ARG A 142 24.49 8.75 11.80
C ARG A 142 25.04 9.15 10.44
N ILE A 143 24.35 8.78 9.38
CA ILE A 143 24.68 9.25 8.04
C ILE A 143 24.07 10.64 7.88
N SER A 144 24.92 11.67 7.82
CA SER A 144 24.43 13.00 7.48
C SER A 144 23.98 13.00 6.02
N VAL A 145 22.98 13.81 5.66
CA VAL A 145 22.54 13.89 4.25
C VAL A 145 23.68 14.36 3.35
N HIS A 146 24.64 15.14 3.87
CA HIS A 146 25.85 15.51 3.12
C HIS A 146 26.73 14.29 2.79
N ALA A 147 26.89 13.36 3.74
CA ALA A 147 27.60 12.10 3.47
C ALA A 147 26.82 11.24 2.46
N LEU A 148 25.50 11.35 2.44
CA LEU A 148 24.60 10.68 1.51
C LEU A 148 24.71 11.24 0.08
N THR A 149 24.74 12.56 -0.07
CA THR A 149 24.96 13.23 -1.36
C THR A 149 26.37 12.95 -1.86
N ALA A 150 27.40 13.09 -1.00
CA ALA A 150 28.78 12.76 -1.36
C ALA A 150 28.93 11.28 -1.76
N TRP A 151 28.32 10.37 -1.02
CA TRP A 151 28.31 8.95 -1.33
C TRP A 151 27.59 8.65 -2.65
N HIS A 152 26.45 9.31 -2.92
CA HIS A 152 25.77 9.19 -4.22
C HIS A 152 26.65 9.70 -5.37
N ASP A 153 27.35 10.81 -5.18
CA ASP A 153 28.23 11.38 -6.20
C ASP A 153 29.46 10.50 -6.46
N GLU A 154 29.98 9.85 -5.42
CA GLU A 154 31.10 8.90 -5.49
C GLU A 154 30.71 7.55 -6.10
N GLN A 155 29.45 7.11 -5.95
CA GLN A 155 29.02 5.78 -6.34
C GLN A 155 28.13 5.78 -7.59
N ARG A 156 28.72 5.48 -8.74
CA ARG A 156 28.00 5.28 -10.02
C ARG A 156 27.51 3.85 -10.24
N ASP A 157 27.76 2.92 -9.32
CA ASP A 157 27.49 1.50 -9.52
C ASP A 157 26.06 1.06 -9.11
N GLU A 158 25.61 -0.05 -9.70
CA GLU A 158 24.27 -0.63 -9.48
C GLU A 158 24.09 -1.13 -8.03
N LYS A 159 25.18 -1.52 -7.38
CA LYS A 159 25.18 -2.04 -6.00
C LYS A 159 24.83 -0.93 -4.99
N SER A 160 25.25 0.30 -5.27
CA SER A 160 24.93 1.48 -4.48
C SER A 160 23.49 1.94 -4.71
N ARG A 161 22.96 1.76 -5.93
CA ARG A 161 21.51 1.98 -6.15
C ARG A 161 20.63 1.09 -5.28
N ARG A 162 21.07 -0.15 -4.98
CA ARG A 162 20.37 -1.06 -4.06
C ARG A 162 20.44 -0.63 -2.60
N ALA A 163 21.49 0.06 -2.18
CA ALA A 163 21.63 0.54 -0.80
C ALA A 163 20.90 1.87 -0.54
N LEU A 164 20.60 2.64 -1.60
CA LEU A 164 19.99 3.97 -1.51
C LEU A 164 18.65 4.01 -0.75
N PRO A 165 17.73 3.04 -0.87
CA PRO A 165 16.50 3.00 -0.08
C PRO A 165 16.74 2.87 1.43
N ALA A 166 17.64 1.98 1.83
CA ALA A 166 18.01 1.78 3.24
C ALA A 166 18.71 3.02 3.83
N ILE A 167 19.50 3.71 3.01
CA ILE A 167 20.21 4.92 3.42
C ILE A 167 19.24 6.13 3.48
N ALA A 168 18.30 6.26 2.53
CA ALA A 168 17.24 7.27 2.56
C ALA A 168 16.35 7.11 3.79
N LEU A 169 15.97 5.87 4.11
CA LEU A 169 15.28 5.50 5.35
C LEU A 169 16.04 5.98 6.59
N GLN A 170 17.34 5.67 6.66
CA GLN A 170 18.16 6.06 7.79
C GLN A 170 18.24 7.58 7.97
N ALA A 171 18.35 8.34 6.88
CA ALA A 171 18.37 9.80 6.95
C ALA A 171 17.04 10.38 7.44
N LEU A 172 15.92 9.83 6.96
CA LEU A 172 14.56 10.27 7.29
C LEU A 172 14.08 9.79 8.67
N TRP A 173 14.70 8.74 9.23
CA TRP A 173 14.45 8.25 10.59
C TRP A 173 15.32 8.92 11.67
N THR A 174 16.11 9.95 11.31
CA THR A 174 16.77 10.75 12.34
C THR A 174 15.85 11.88 12.83
N ASP A 175 15.73 12.03 14.15
CA ASP A 175 15.04 13.15 14.84
C ASP A 175 15.66 14.55 14.59
N GLN A 176 16.50 14.70 13.56
CA GLN A 176 17.16 15.97 13.31
C GLN A 176 16.23 16.92 12.56
N PRO A 177 15.98 18.13 13.09
CA PRO A 177 15.17 19.15 12.40
C PRO A 177 15.68 19.51 11.00
N GLN A 178 16.97 19.28 10.73
CA GLN A 178 17.59 19.54 9.43
C GLN A 178 17.48 18.40 8.42
N ALA A 179 17.07 17.18 8.83
CA ALA A 179 16.91 16.06 7.90
C ALA A 179 15.89 16.40 6.79
N PHE A 180 14.88 17.19 7.14
CA PHE A 180 13.78 17.52 6.25
C PHE A 180 14.19 18.43 5.05
N PRO A 181 14.74 19.65 5.24
CA PRO A 181 15.17 20.49 4.11
C PRO A 181 16.24 19.81 3.25
N GLN A 182 17.05 18.95 3.87
CA GLN A 182 18.10 18.21 3.18
C GLN A 182 17.53 17.09 2.30
N ALA A 183 16.50 16.37 2.76
CA ALA A 183 15.79 15.38 1.95
C ALA A 183 15.10 16.02 0.74
N LEU A 184 14.42 17.16 0.93
CA LEU A 184 13.83 17.91 -0.18
C LEU A 184 14.88 18.35 -1.21
N ARG A 185 16.03 18.85 -0.75
CA ARG A 185 17.13 19.24 -1.64
C ARG A 185 17.67 18.04 -2.43
N LEU A 186 17.85 16.90 -1.77
CA LEU A 186 18.28 15.66 -2.43
C LEU A 186 17.26 15.20 -3.47
N MET A 187 15.97 15.25 -3.15
CA MET A 187 14.92 14.95 -4.12
C MET A 187 15.02 15.88 -5.34
N GLY A 188 15.17 17.19 -5.14
CA GLY A 188 15.36 18.16 -6.24
C GLY A 188 16.50 17.77 -7.17
N LEU A 189 17.68 17.44 -6.61
CA LEU A 189 18.84 16.97 -7.37
C LEU A 189 18.54 15.66 -8.14
N LEU A 190 17.85 14.71 -7.52
CA LEU A 190 17.48 13.45 -8.17
C LEU A 190 16.52 13.66 -9.36
N TYR A 191 15.60 14.62 -9.29
CA TYR A 191 14.75 14.96 -10.42
C TYR A 191 15.53 15.65 -11.54
N GLU A 192 16.45 16.57 -11.21
CA GLU A 192 17.34 17.23 -12.18
C GLU A 192 18.23 16.22 -12.93
N GLU A 193 18.65 15.15 -12.25
CA GLU A 193 19.42 14.06 -12.85
C GLU A 193 18.56 12.99 -13.56
N HIS A 194 17.25 13.23 -13.73
CA HIS A 194 16.30 12.27 -14.32
C HIS A 194 16.24 10.91 -13.60
N LYS A 195 16.32 10.93 -12.26
CA LYS A 195 16.20 9.75 -11.38
C LYS A 195 14.92 9.79 -10.51
N PRO A 196 13.72 9.88 -11.11
CA PRO A 196 12.47 10.05 -10.35
C PRO A 196 12.16 8.86 -9.44
N LEU A 197 12.61 7.65 -9.76
CA LEU A 197 12.40 6.46 -8.93
C LEU A 197 13.06 6.61 -7.54
N LEU A 198 14.28 7.12 -7.49
CA LEU A 198 14.98 7.30 -6.21
C LEU A 198 14.32 8.40 -5.37
N ALA A 199 13.87 9.49 -6.01
CA ALA A 199 13.09 10.50 -5.31
C ALA A 199 11.76 9.93 -4.80
N ARG A 200 11.12 9.04 -5.57
CA ARG A 200 9.92 8.30 -5.15
C ARG A 200 10.18 7.42 -3.92
N ILE A 201 11.33 6.77 -3.85
CA ILE A 201 11.72 5.96 -2.68
C ILE A 201 11.90 6.82 -1.43
N ILE A 202 12.49 8.01 -1.56
CA ILE A 202 12.53 9.01 -0.47
C ILE A 202 11.08 9.36 -0.09
N CYS A 203 10.22 9.68 -1.08
CA CYS A 203 8.76 9.94 -0.95
C CYS A 203 7.98 8.84 -0.25
N ASN A 204 8.41 7.59 -0.36
CA ASN A 204 7.78 6.52 0.37
C ASN A 204 8.36 6.46 1.78
N ALA A 205 9.69 6.50 1.93
CA ALA A 205 10.37 6.45 3.22
C ALA A 205 9.86 7.51 4.21
N GLY A 206 9.59 8.73 3.76
CA GLY A 206 9.06 9.76 4.66
C GLY A 206 7.60 9.57 5.03
N ALA A 207 6.82 8.78 4.27
CA ALA A 207 5.48 8.35 4.68
C ALA A 207 5.52 7.33 5.85
N PHE A 208 6.62 6.58 5.96
CA PHE A 208 6.89 5.61 7.02
C PHE A 208 7.78 6.17 8.14
N SER A 209 8.18 7.43 8.07
CA SER A 209 8.99 8.06 9.12
C SER A 209 8.11 8.64 10.23
N GLU A 210 8.72 8.95 11.37
CA GLU A 210 8.03 9.70 12.43
C GLU A 210 7.61 11.11 11.97
N LEU A 211 8.24 11.63 10.90
CA LEU A 211 8.00 12.96 10.33
C LEU A 211 6.89 13.01 9.27
N HIS A 212 6.26 11.88 8.95
CA HIS A 212 5.21 11.76 7.93
C HIS A 212 4.09 12.83 8.01
N TYR A 213 3.85 13.43 9.17
CA TYR A 213 2.85 14.49 9.35
C TYR A 213 3.31 15.84 8.78
N SER A 214 4.59 16.18 9.00
CA SER A 214 5.20 17.44 8.53
C SER A 214 5.56 17.39 7.05
N TRP A 215 5.68 16.18 6.52
CA TRP A 215 6.26 15.92 5.22
C TRP A 215 5.40 16.41 4.04
N PRO A 216 4.08 16.14 4.01
CA PRO A 216 3.20 16.65 2.96
C PRO A 216 3.15 18.17 2.92
N ALA A 217 3.01 18.84 4.07
CA ALA A 217 2.91 20.30 4.12
C ALA A 217 4.14 20.96 3.52
N ALA A 218 5.32 20.43 3.83
CA ALA A 218 6.55 21.04 3.36
C ALA A 218 6.97 20.59 1.95
N LEU A 219 6.46 19.44 1.47
CA LEU A 219 6.45 19.13 0.03
C LEU A 219 5.55 20.12 -0.74
N GLU A 220 4.40 20.51 -0.19
CA GLU A 220 3.51 21.52 -0.79
C GLU A 220 4.16 22.92 -0.80
N GLU A 221 4.83 23.32 0.28
CA GLU A 221 5.60 24.57 0.33
C GLU A 221 6.71 24.61 -0.74
N ALA A 222 7.27 23.45 -1.08
CA ALA A 222 8.25 23.29 -2.16
C ALA A 222 7.61 23.16 -3.56
N GLY A 223 6.29 23.29 -3.69
CA GLY A 223 5.55 23.16 -4.97
C GLY A 223 5.39 21.73 -5.47
N ARG A 224 5.58 20.72 -4.61
CA ARG A 224 5.57 19.28 -4.95
C ARG A 224 4.28 18.60 -4.50
N HIS A 225 3.14 19.10 -4.99
CA HIS A 225 1.81 18.68 -4.53
C HIS A 225 1.51 17.18 -4.77
N GLU A 226 1.97 16.60 -5.88
CA GLU A 226 1.76 15.17 -6.17
C GLU A 226 2.50 14.26 -5.18
N ASP A 227 3.74 14.63 -4.84
CA ASP A 227 4.54 13.93 -3.85
C ASP A 227 3.93 14.05 -2.46
N ALA A 228 3.43 15.24 -2.09
CA ALA A 228 2.71 15.44 -0.84
C ALA A 228 1.47 14.54 -0.72
N ALA A 229 0.66 14.47 -1.79
CA ALA A 229 -0.51 13.60 -1.85
C ALA A 229 -0.13 12.12 -1.73
N ARG A 230 0.93 11.70 -2.43
CA ARG A 230 1.48 10.34 -2.33
C ARG A 230 1.89 9.98 -0.91
N VAL A 231 2.64 10.86 -0.24
CA VAL A 231 3.07 10.64 1.15
C VAL A 231 1.88 10.49 2.07
N ARG A 232 0.87 11.36 1.95
CA ARG A 232 -0.37 11.25 2.74
C ARG A 232 -1.01 9.89 2.52
N ASN A 233 -1.19 9.49 1.28
CA ASN A 233 -1.86 8.23 0.94
C ASN A 233 -1.10 7.01 1.49
N LEU A 234 0.22 6.95 1.30
CA LEU A 234 1.05 5.86 1.82
C LEU A 234 1.07 5.82 3.35
N SER A 235 1.20 6.99 3.99
CA SER A 235 1.17 7.08 5.46
C SER A 235 -0.16 6.56 6.00
N ARG A 236 -1.28 6.98 5.40
CA ARG A 236 -2.63 6.56 5.82
C ARG A 236 -2.85 5.06 5.63
N GLN A 237 -2.37 4.51 4.51
CA GLN A 237 -2.49 3.09 4.18
C GLN A 237 -1.71 2.18 5.13
N HIS A 238 -0.51 2.57 5.54
CA HIS A 238 0.42 1.61 6.14
C HIS A 238 0.84 1.91 7.58
N GLN A 239 0.54 3.08 8.13
CA GLN A 239 0.93 3.35 9.50
C GLN A 239 0.18 2.47 10.50
N PRO A 240 0.72 2.23 11.70
CA PRO A 240 -0.05 1.61 12.77
C PRO A 240 -1.29 2.46 13.10
N PRO A 241 -2.49 1.87 13.32
CA PRO A 241 -3.69 2.63 13.67
C PRO A 241 -3.50 3.54 14.90
N ALA A 242 -2.67 3.11 15.87
CA ALA A 242 -2.34 3.89 17.06
C ALA A 242 -1.59 5.20 16.74
N ALA A 243 -0.72 5.20 15.73
CA ALA A 243 -0.03 6.41 15.28
C ALA A 243 -1.04 7.38 14.63
N CYS A 244 -1.92 6.84 13.78
CA CYS A 244 -2.97 7.63 13.14
C CYS A 244 -3.96 8.22 14.16
N TRP A 245 -4.30 7.45 15.21
CA TRP A 245 -5.13 7.94 16.32
C TRP A 245 -4.46 9.07 17.10
N ALA A 246 -3.16 8.93 17.41
CA ALA A 246 -2.41 9.99 18.07
C ALA A 246 -2.37 11.28 17.22
N GLU A 247 -2.32 11.14 15.89
CA GLU A 247 -2.39 12.27 14.98
C GLU A 247 -3.78 12.88 14.89
N GLY A 248 -4.85 12.08 14.78
CA GLY A 248 -6.22 12.58 14.88
C GLY A 248 -6.46 13.37 16.16
N ARG A 249 -5.90 12.89 17.29
CA ARG A 249 -5.91 13.61 18.58
C ARG A 249 -5.14 14.93 18.51
N ARG A 250 -3.99 14.97 17.85
CA ARG A 250 -3.24 16.22 17.65
C ARG A 250 -4.01 17.20 16.80
N LEU A 251 -4.65 16.78 15.70
CA LEU A 251 -5.45 17.65 14.84
C LEU A 251 -6.65 18.26 15.58
N VAL A 252 -7.29 17.48 16.45
CA VAL A 252 -8.35 17.96 17.34
C VAL A 252 -7.80 18.97 18.38
N ASN A 253 -6.66 18.67 18.99
CA ASN A 253 -6.08 19.49 20.05
C ASN A 253 -5.37 20.77 19.55
N SER A 254 -4.70 20.73 18.40
CA SER A 254 -4.00 21.89 17.81
C SER A 254 -4.97 23.03 17.47
N SER A 255 -6.23 22.66 17.33
CA SER A 255 -7.27 23.49 16.79
C SER A 255 -8.20 24.06 17.83
N SER A 256 -8.05 23.65 19.10
CA SER A 256 -8.66 24.33 20.23
C SER A 256 -7.99 25.69 20.53
N ARG A 257 -7.21 26.24 19.60
CA ARG A 257 -6.64 27.58 19.74
C ARG A 257 -7.73 28.61 19.44
N TYR A 258 -8.12 29.32 20.48
CA TYR A 258 -8.93 30.53 20.39
C TYR A 258 -8.32 31.50 19.37
N LEU A 259 -8.95 31.65 18.21
CA LEU A 259 -8.72 32.76 17.29
C LEU A 259 -9.55 33.96 17.79
N GLY A 260 -9.11 34.59 18.88
CA GLY A 260 -9.84 35.66 19.58
C GLY A 260 -10.99 35.14 20.45
N ASP A 261 -12.04 35.94 20.61
CA ASP A 261 -13.23 35.60 21.44
C ASP A 261 -14.23 34.67 20.73
N GLN A 262 -14.01 34.34 19.45
CA GLN A 262 -14.85 33.42 18.71
C GLN A 262 -14.27 32.01 18.78
N TYR A 263 -15.04 31.10 19.40
CA TYR A 263 -14.82 29.67 19.29
C TYR A 263 -15.09 29.29 17.82
N VAL A 264 -14.06 29.36 16.97
CA VAL A 264 -14.13 28.84 15.59
C VAL A 264 -14.21 27.33 15.73
N GLY A 265 -15.46 26.87 15.78
CA GLY A 265 -15.82 25.61 16.38
C GLY A 265 -15.32 24.41 15.62
N TRP A 266 -15.11 23.36 16.40
CA TRP A 266 -14.85 21.95 16.06
C TRP A 266 -15.49 21.44 14.74
N HIS A 267 -16.60 22.02 14.27
CA HIS A 267 -17.33 21.63 13.06
C HIS A 267 -16.50 21.73 11.76
N LEU A 268 -15.76 22.82 11.52
CA LEU A 268 -14.99 23.01 10.26
C LEU A 268 -13.82 22.03 10.10
N GLN A 269 -13.47 21.31 11.15
CA GLN A 269 -12.36 20.36 11.16
C GLN A 269 -12.80 18.93 11.35
N ARG A 270 -14.06 18.73 11.75
CA ARG A 270 -14.67 17.41 11.80
C ARG A 270 -14.57 16.73 10.43
N ASP A 271 -14.79 17.45 9.34
CA ASP A 271 -14.70 16.91 7.97
C ASP A 271 -13.26 16.53 7.60
N HIS A 272 -12.26 17.32 8.02
CA HIS A 272 -10.85 16.99 7.79
C HIS A 272 -10.40 15.77 8.60
N VAL A 273 -10.79 15.70 9.89
CA VAL A 273 -10.49 14.55 10.76
C VAL A 273 -11.24 13.31 10.29
N TRP A 274 -12.48 13.48 9.82
CA TRP A 274 -13.26 12.44 9.18
C TRP A 274 -12.53 11.88 7.96
N GLN A 275 -12.20 12.72 6.98
CA GLN A 275 -11.53 12.26 5.76
C GLN A 275 -10.19 11.60 6.10
N TYR A 276 -9.46 12.14 7.07
CA TYR A 276 -8.24 11.52 7.58
C TYR A 276 -8.48 10.09 8.10
N PHE A 277 -9.56 9.86 8.85
CA PHE A 277 -9.93 8.54 9.34
C PHE A 277 -10.49 7.61 8.27
N VAL A 278 -11.23 8.12 7.29
CA VAL A 278 -11.68 7.36 6.12
C VAL A 278 -10.47 6.80 5.37
N ASP A 279 -9.53 7.67 5.01
CA ASP A 279 -8.36 7.27 4.25
C ASP A 279 -7.47 6.27 5.01
N MET A 280 -7.49 6.36 6.35
CA MET A 280 -6.78 5.43 7.23
C MET A 280 -7.44 4.06 7.30
N THR A 281 -8.76 3.97 7.22
CA THR A 281 -9.53 2.76 7.54
C THR A 281 -9.83 1.93 6.31
N VAL A 282 -10.15 2.57 5.17
CA VAL A 282 -10.56 1.90 3.91
C VAL A 282 -9.58 0.82 3.44
N HIS A 283 -8.29 0.94 3.73
CA HIS A 283 -7.27 0.02 3.22
C HIS A 283 -6.82 -1.05 4.23
N ARG A 284 -7.40 -1.07 5.43
CA ARG A 284 -6.94 -1.98 6.48
C ARG A 284 -7.71 -3.28 6.50
N PRO A 285 -7.06 -4.41 6.84
CA PRO A 285 -7.78 -5.65 7.10
C PRO A 285 -8.60 -5.53 8.40
N PRO A 286 -9.79 -6.14 8.45
CA PRO A 286 -10.69 -6.06 9.61
C PRO A 286 -10.04 -6.45 10.94
N GLY A 287 -9.25 -7.52 10.96
CA GLY A 287 -8.56 -7.98 12.17
C GLY A 287 -7.57 -6.97 12.76
N GLN A 288 -6.90 -6.18 11.91
CA GLN A 288 -6.00 -5.11 12.39
C GLN A 288 -6.80 -3.97 13.04
N LEU A 289 -7.94 -3.59 12.44
CA LEU A 289 -8.82 -2.58 13.00
C LEU A 289 -9.49 -3.04 14.29
N ALA A 290 -9.95 -4.30 14.37
CA ALA A 290 -10.51 -4.88 15.57
C ALA A 290 -9.51 -4.85 16.73
N SER A 291 -8.29 -5.36 16.51
CA SER A 291 -7.22 -5.36 17.52
C SER A 291 -6.87 -3.96 18.00
N PHE A 292 -6.83 -2.97 17.09
CA PHE A 292 -6.61 -1.59 17.46
C PHE A 292 -7.76 -1.05 18.31
N LEU A 293 -9.00 -1.20 17.83
CA LEU A 293 -10.19 -0.72 18.50
C LEU A 293 -10.33 -1.31 19.92
N THR A 294 -10.03 -2.59 20.11
CA THR A 294 -10.09 -3.23 21.43
C THR A 294 -8.93 -2.81 22.35
N SER A 295 -7.80 -2.38 21.79
CA SER A 295 -6.67 -1.83 22.57
C SER A 295 -6.94 -0.43 23.16
N LEU A 296 -7.97 0.27 22.67
CA LEU A 296 -8.28 1.62 23.08
C LEU A 296 -8.96 1.66 24.46
N PRO A 297 -8.47 2.47 25.42
CA PRO A 297 -9.04 2.53 26.77
C PRO A 297 -10.29 3.42 26.84
N TYR A 298 -11.38 3.04 26.17
CA TYR A 298 -12.62 3.82 26.04
C TYR A 298 -13.19 4.33 27.37
N GLN A 299 -13.00 3.59 28.46
CA GLN A 299 -13.47 3.97 29.80
C GLN A 299 -12.78 5.22 30.35
N ASN A 300 -11.57 5.53 29.88
CA ASN A 300 -10.72 6.60 30.42
C ASN A 300 -10.57 7.79 29.46
N TYR A 301 -11.45 7.91 28.47
CA TYR A 301 -11.37 8.98 27.49
C TYR A 301 -11.73 10.35 28.08
N SER A 302 -10.90 11.34 27.79
CA SER A 302 -11.26 12.75 27.93
C SER A 302 -12.48 13.08 27.05
N SER A 303 -13.16 14.20 27.29
CA SER A 303 -14.26 14.63 26.41
C SER A 303 -13.85 14.76 24.94
N SER A 304 -12.64 15.26 24.68
CA SER A 304 -12.11 15.36 23.31
C SER A 304 -11.82 13.99 22.67
N ASP A 305 -11.35 13.02 23.46
CA ASP A 305 -11.12 11.65 22.98
C ASP A 305 -12.42 10.91 22.64
N LYS A 306 -13.50 11.17 23.41
CA LYS A 306 -14.82 10.62 23.11
C LYS A 306 -15.35 11.12 21.78
N GLU A 307 -15.20 12.42 21.51
CA GLU A 307 -15.64 12.99 20.25
C GLU A 307 -14.78 12.50 19.08
N LEU A 308 -13.45 12.42 19.27
CA LEU A 308 -12.56 11.81 18.28
C LEU A 308 -12.95 10.36 17.96
N ALA A 309 -13.30 9.56 18.97
CA ALA A 309 -13.79 8.20 18.77
C ALA A 309 -15.09 8.15 17.98
N ARG A 310 -16.03 9.05 18.26
CA ARG A 310 -17.28 9.13 17.48
C ARG A 310 -17.01 9.42 16.01
N VAL A 311 -16.13 10.38 15.71
CA VAL A 311 -15.74 10.69 14.32
C VAL A 311 -15.07 9.47 13.67
N PHE A 312 -14.18 8.78 14.40
CA PHE A 312 -13.53 7.56 13.91
C PHE A 312 -14.52 6.43 13.63
N HIS A 313 -15.39 6.12 14.59
CA HIS A 313 -16.42 5.07 14.46
C HIS A 313 -17.37 5.34 13.33
N ALA A 314 -17.80 6.59 13.19
CA ALA A 314 -18.67 6.97 12.11
C ALA A 314 -17.94 6.87 10.76
N ALA A 315 -16.67 7.30 10.64
CA ALA A 315 -15.90 7.13 9.40
C ALA A 315 -15.75 5.65 8.99
N VAL A 316 -15.45 4.77 9.95
CA VAL A 316 -15.40 3.32 9.72
C VAL A 316 -16.77 2.80 9.28
N ALA A 317 -17.83 3.16 9.99
CA ALA A 317 -19.15 2.59 9.74
C ALA A 317 -19.77 3.01 8.39
N THR A 318 -19.42 4.19 7.87
CA THR A 318 -19.96 4.71 6.61
C THR A 318 -19.11 4.35 5.40
N GLU A 319 -17.79 4.47 5.48
CA GLU A 319 -16.91 4.36 4.32
C GLU A 319 -16.22 3.01 4.17
N TYR A 320 -16.13 2.22 5.26
CA TYR A 320 -15.47 0.93 5.20
C TYR A 320 -16.28 -0.05 4.34
N GLU A 321 -15.60 -0.83 3.50
CA GLU A 321 -16.24 -1.73 2.53
C GLU A 321 -17.26 -2.65 3.23
N PRO A 322 -18.47 -2.87 2.66
CA PRO A 322 -19.54 -3.61 3.33
C PRO A 322 -19.15 -4.97 3.92
N VAL A 323 -18.44 -5.80 3.14
CA VAL A 323 -18.02 -7.14 3.57
C VAL A 323 -16.96 -7.03 4.67
N ALA A 324 -15.97 -6.16 4.48
CA ALA A 324 -14.94 -5.87 5.48
C ALA A 324 -15.53 -5.33 6.80
N LEU A 325 -16.58 -4.50 6.73
CA LEU A 325 -17.29 -4.02 7.92
C LEU A 325 -18.02 -5.14 8.64
N ALA A 326 -18.66 -6.06 7.92
CA ALA A 326 -19.27 -7.25 8.53
C ALA A 326 -18.22 -8.11 9.25
N GLU A 327 -17.10 -8.41 8.58
CA GLU A 327 -15.96 -9.16 9.15
C GLU A 327 -15.37 -8.47 10.38
N LEU A 328 -15.23 -7.14 10.35
CA LEU A 328 -14.76 -6.35 11.50
C LEU A 328 -15.66 -6.55 12.70
N LEU A 329 -16.98 -6.57 12.49
CA LEU A 329 -17.96 -6.71 13.55
C LEU A 329 -17.98 -8.13 14.12
N ASP A 330 -17.71 -9.15 13.31
CA ASP A 330 -17.49 -10.52 13.80
C ASP A 330 -16.28 -10.57 14.71
N GLN A 331 -15.13 -10.03 14.28
CA GLN A 331 -13.93 -10.02 15.10
C GLN A 331 -14.13 -9.27 16.42
N LEU A 332 -14.84 -8.13 16.39
CA LEU A 332 -15.18 -7.39 17.61
C LEU A 332 -16.09 -8.19 18.55
N HIS A 333 -17.02 -9.00 18.02
CA HIS A 333 -17.83 -9.88 18.85
C HIS A 333 -17.01 -11.03 19.46
N GLU A 334 -16.12 -11.65 18.68
CA GLU A 334 -15.21 -12.69 19.16
C GLU A 334 -14.26 -12.19 20.25
N ASP A 335 -13.78 -10.95 20.11
CA ASP A 335 -12.93 -10.28 21.10
C ASP A 335 -13.72 -9.77 22.34
N GLY A 336 -15.04 -10.00 22.41
CA GLY A 336 -15.91 -9.59 23.52
C GLY A 336 -16.25 -8.09 23.54
N ALA A 337 -16.00 -7.36 22.46
CA ALA A 337 -16.21 -5.92 22.33
C ALA A 337 -17.63 -5.55 21.83
N HIS A 338 -18.67 -6.20 22.38
CA HIS A 338 -20.06 -6.05 21.92
C HIS A 338 -20.59 -4.61 21.95
N LEU A 339 -20.18 -3.80 22.92
CA LEU A 339 -20.60 -2.40 23.02
C LEU A 339 -20.07 -1.55 21.86
N LEU A 340 -18.85 -1.84 21.42
CA LEU A 340 -18.24 -1.15 20.30
C LEU A 340 -18.86 -1.60 18.97
N ALA A 341 -19.10 -2.90 18.81
CA ALA A 341 -19.83 -3.42 17.64
C ALA A 341 -21.22 -2.79 17.53
N ALA A 342 -21.94 -2.67 18.64
CA ALA A 342 -23.23 -1.98 18.70
C ALA A 342 -23.15 -0.49 18.31
N GLU A 343 -22.06 0.20 18.67
CA GLU A 343 -21.86 1.60 18.31
C GLU A 343 -21.57 1.76 16.81
N LEU A 344 -20.71 0.91 16.24
CA LEU A 344 -20.48 0.89 14.79
C LEU A 344 -21.78 0.61 14.02
N TRP A 345 -22.64 -0.27 14.52
CA TRP A 345 -23.97 -0.48 13.95
C TRP A 345 -24.86 0.76 14.00
N ASN A 346 -24.85 1.50 15.11
CA ASN A 346 -25.59 2.75 15.23
C ASN A 346 -25.08 3.78 14.21
N CYS A 347 -23.77 3.90 14.07
CA CYS A 347 -23.14 4.80 13.09
C CYS A 347 -23.49 4.40 11.66
N ALA A 348 -23.42 3.11 11.30
CA ALA A 348 -23.73 2.62 9.96
C ALA A 348 -25.19 2.91 9.58
N ALA A 349 -26.14 2.63 10.50
CA ALA A 349 -27.55 2.91 10.29
C ALA A 349 -27.79 4.41 9.95
N ARG A 350 -27.10 5.31 10.66
CA ARG A 350 -27.30 6.75 10.51
C ARG A 350 -26.60 7.33 9.29
N GLY A 351 -25.31 7.03 9.12
CA GLY A 351 -24.48 7.72 8.15
C GLY A 351 -24.28 7.01 6.82
N ARG A 352 -24.46 5.68 6.74
CA ARG A 352 -24.09 4.92 5.54
C ARG A 352 -25.17 5.00 4.47
N ARG A 353 -24.85 5.56 3.30
CA ARG A 353 -25.73 5.57 2.13
C ARG A 353 -24.90 5.26 0.87
N PRO A 354 -25.33 4.33 -0.01
CA PRO A 354 -26.52 3.46 0.11
C PRO A 354 -26.35 2.39 1.20
N LEU A 355 -27.45 1.96 1.82
CA LEU A 355 -27.44 0.95 2.89
C LEU A 355 -27.50 -0.49 2.34
N VAL A 356 -28.06 -0.65 1.14
CA VAL A 356 -28.26 -1.94 0.48
C VAL A 356 -27.01 -2.81 0.41
N PRO A 357 -25.81 -2.31 0.01
CA PRO A 357 -24.63 -3.16 -0.05
C PRO A 357 -24.24 -3.79 1.29
N LEU A 358 -24.44 -3.06 2.41
CA LEU A 358 -24.18 -3.57 3.75
C LEU A 358 -25.19 -4.64 4.16
N LEU A 359 -26.47 -4.43 3.87
CA LEU A 359 -27.52 -5.41 4.18
C LEU A 359 -27.34 -6.69 3.35
N GLN A 360 -26.94 -6.54 2.08
CA GLN A 360 -26.59 -7.67 1.22
C GLN A 360 -25.40 -8.46 1.79
N ALA A 361 -24.31 -7.78 2.16
CA ALA A 361 -23.14 -8.43 2.75
C ALA A 361 -23.50 -9.20 4.04
N LEU A 362 -24.35 -8.63 4.90
CA LEU A 362 -24.83 -9.31 6.11
C LEU A 362 -25.70 -10.52 5.79
N ARG A 363 -26.59 -10.42 4.81
CA ARG A 363 -27.42 -11.54 4.37
C ARG A 363 -26.56 -12.68 3.82
N ASP A 364 -25.58 -12.37 2.97
CA ASP A 364 -24.69 -13.35 2.37
C ASP A 364 -23.82 -14.06 3.42
N ALA A 365 -23.50 -13.37 4.52
CA ALA A 365 -22.85 -13.95 5.70
C ALA A 365 -23.81 -14.71 6.64
N GLY A 366 -25.11 -14.80 6.34
CA GLY A 366 -26.12 -15.47 7.19
C GLY A 366 -26.54 -14.66 8.42
N ARG A 367 -26.33 -13.34 8.42
CA ARG A 367 -26.54 -12.41 9.55
C ARG A 367 -27.76 -11.50 9.36
N SER A 368 -28.86 -12.03 8.84
CA SER A 368 -30.08 -11.26 8.54
C SER A 368 -30.67 -10.53 9.75
N TRP A 369 -30.53 -11.07 10.97
CA TRP A 369 -31.01 -10.44 12.19
C TRP A 369 -30.32 -9.09 12.49
N GLU A 370 -29.06 -8.92 12.10
CA GLU A 370 -28.35 -7.64 12.24
C GLU A 370 -28.80 -6.64 11.20
N GLY A 371 -29.05 -7.09 9.96
CA GLY A 371 -29.68 -6.26 8.93
C GLY A 371 -31.02 -5.68 9.43
N ILE A 372 -31.87 -6.52 10.03
CA ILE A 372 -33.11 -6.10 10.69
C ILE A 372 -32.83 -5.10 11.82
N ALA A 373 -31.79 -5.33 12.63
CA ALA A 373 -31.44 -4.44 13.72
C ALA A 373 -30.93 -3.07 13.25
N ILE A 374 -30.26 -2.99 12.10
CA ILE A 374 -29.86 -1.74 11.44
C ILE A 374 -31.11 -0.99 10.97
N LEU A 375 -32.03 -1.67 10.27
CA LEU A 375 -33.28 -1.07 9.79
C LEU A 375 -34.17 -0.56 10.93
N ARG A 376 -34.19 -1.26 12.07
CA ARG A 376 -34.89 -0.76 13.27
C ARG A 376 -34.30 0.56 13.77
N ARG A 377 -32.97 0.70 13.72
CA ARG A 377 -32.27 1.91 14.17
C ARG A 377 -32.42 3.08 13.21
N THR A 378 -32.53 2.84 11.91
CA THR A 378 -32.81 3.92 10.93
C THR A 378 -34.20 4.53 11.11
N MET A 379 -35.14 3.76 11.65
CA MET A 379 -36.53 4.15 11.92
C MET A 379 -36.77 4.72 13.31
N ALA A 380 -35.87 4.44 14.28
CA ALA A 380 -36.05 4.85 15.65
C ALA A 380 -35.89 6.37 15.79
N SER A 381 -37.00 7.07 16.02
CA SER A 381 -36.99 8.48 16.40
C SER A 381 -36.28 8.64 17.76
N PRO A 382 -35.43 9.66 17.97
CA PRO A 382 -34.77 9.93 19.26
C PRO A 382 -35.76 10.38 20.38
N GLY A 383 -37.02 9.94 20.30
CA GLY A 383 -38.09 10.34 21.19
C GLY A 383 -37.83 9.97 22.65
N ARG A 384 -37.61 11.02 23.47
CA ARG A 384 -37.72 11.10 24.94
C ARG A 384 -37.68 9.75 25.65
N ARG A 385 -36.48 9.28 26.00
CA ARG A 385 -36.36 8.32 27.11
C ARG A 385 -36.97 8.97 28.36
N SER A 386 -38.11 8.44 28.82
CA SER A 386 -38.69 8.76 30.12
C SER A 386 -37.61 8.57 31.18
N ALA A 387 -37.40 9.56 32.04
CA ALA A 387 -36.34 9.64 33.05
C ALA A 387 -36.44 8.58 34.18
N GLN A 388 -37.15 7.46 34.00
CA GLN A 388 -37.57 6.54 35.07
C GLN A 388 -37.13 5.09 34.92
N GLN A 389 -36.22 4.73 34.01
CA GLN A 389 -35.63 3.38 34.02
C GLN A 389 -34.11 3.41 34.12
N PRO A 390 -33.53 3.01 35.27
CA PRO A 390 -32.13 2.63 35.35
C PRO A 390 -32.00 1.21 34.80
N SER A 391 -31.63 1.08 33.52
CA SER A 391 -31.27 -0.21 32.94
C SER A 391 -29.81 -0.56 33.28
N MET A 392 -29.47 -1.84 33.37
CA MET A 392 -28.08 -2.33 33.54
C MET A 392 -27.04 -1.79 32.52
N LEU A 393 -27.47 -1.05 31.50
CA LEU A 393 -26.61 -0.32 30.56
C LEU A 393 -26.16 1.08 31.06
N GLU A 394 -26.45 1.47 32.31
CA GLU A 394 -25.94 2.73 32.90
C GLU A 394 -24.41 2.79 33.08
N ALA A 395 -23.67 1.71 32.76
CA ALA A 395 -22.21 1.67 32.86
C ALA A 395 -21.46 2.41 31.73
N ALA A 396 -22.12 2.97 30.72
CA ALA A 396 -21.43 3.61 29.60
C ALA A 396 -21.93 5.06 29.33
N PRO A 397 -21.33 6.07 29.97
CA PRO A 397 -21.63 7.50 29.75
C PRO A 397 -21.30 8.02 28.33
N LEU A 398 -20.86 7.17 27.40
CA LEU A 398 -20.55 7.51 26.01
C LEU A 398 -21.81 7.72 25.12
N PHE A 399 -22.96 7.14 25.51
CA PHE A 399 -24.11 6.95 24.62
C PHE A 399 -25.21 8.05 24.63
N ARG A 400 -25.10 9.11 25.46
CA ARG A 400 -26.19 10.08 25.63
C ARG A 400 -26.21 11.26 24.65
N GLU A 401 -25.13 11.52 23.91
CA GLU A 401 -25.03 12.75 23.08
C GLU A 401 -25.10 12.50 21.57
N THR A 402 -25.12 11.25 21.11
CA THR A 402 -25.26 10.93 19.67
C THR A 402 -26.71 11.06 19.16
N GLU A 403 -27.60 11.76 19.88
CA GLU A 403 -29.04 11.90 19.57
C GLU A 403 -29.38 12.99 18.53
N GLN A 404 -28.40 13.58 17.82
CA GLN A 404 -28.66 14.74 16.95
C GLN A 404 -29.08 14.44 15.51
N ASP A 405 -28.84 13.23 15.00
CA ASP A 405 -29.27 12.90 13.63
C ASP A 405 -30.72 12.40 13.63
N PRO A 406 -31.64 13.05 12.90
CA PRO A 406 -33.03 12.62 12.84
C PRO A 406 -33.14 11.25 12.15
N PRO A 407 -34.17 10.45 12.49
CA PRO A 407 -34.45 9.21 11.74
C PRO A 407 -34.72 9.54 10.27
N LEU A 408 -34.59 8.52 9.41
CA LEU A 408 -34.92 8.69 7.98
C LEU A 408 -36.31 9.30 7.82
N ASN A 409 -36.44 10.30 6.97
CA ASN A 409 -37.73 10.88 6.65
C ASN A 409 -38.55 9.91 5.77
N HIS A 410 -39.86 10.15 5.63
CA HIS A 410 -40.74 9.26 4.87
C HIS A 410 -40.36 9.06 3.40
N SER A 411 -39.70 10.05 2.76
CA SER A 411 -39.20 9.91 1.40
C SER A 411 -38.01 8.96 1.36
N GLU A 412 -37.00 9.20 2.21
CA GLU A 412 -35.80 8.35 2.29
C GLU A 412 -36.15 6.90 2.66
N GLN A 413 -37.17 6.70 3.51
CA GLN A 413 -37.70 5.37 3.82
C GLN A 413 -38.33 4.68 2.61
N ALA A 414 -39.03 5.43 1.76
CA ALA A 414 -39.65 4.90 0.54
C ALA A 414 -38.59 4.57 -0.51
N ASP A 415 -37.58 5.42 -0.65
CA ASP A 415 -36.45 5.22 -1.56
C ASP A 415 -35.66 3.97 -1.14
N LEU A 416 -35.30 3.86 0.15
CA LEU A 416 -34.63 2.67 0.69
C LEU A 416 -35.45 1.39 0.49
N LEU A 417 -36.78 1.45 0.66
CA LEU A 417 -37.65 0.30 0.39
C LEU A 417 -37.59 -0.12 -1.08
N GLY A 418 -37.56 0.84 -2.01
CA GLY A 418 -37.37 0.58 -3.44
C GLY A 418 -36.02 -0.09 -3.71
N GLU A 419 -34.93 0.47 -3.18
CA GLU A 419 -33.58 -0.07 -3.33
C GLU A 419 -33.47 -1.51 -2.79
N LEU A 420 -34.10 -1.82 -1.65
CA LEU A 420 -34.12 -3.17 -1.09
C LEU A 420 -34.83 -4.18 -2.01
N LEU A 421 -35.98 -3.79 -2.55
CA LEU A 421 -36.74 -4.64 -3.47
C LEU A 421 -35.98 -4.89 -4.78
N GLU A 422 -35.32 -3.85 -5.33
CA GLU A 422 -34.49 -3.97 -6.54
C GLU A 422 -33.28 -4.90 -6.32
N ALA A 423 -32.68 -4.87 -5.13
CA ALA A 423 -31.59 -5.78 -4.74
C ALA A 423 -32.06 -7.19 -4.33
N GLY A 424 -33.38 -7.45 -4.33
CA GLY A 424 -33.94 -8.74 -3.93
C GLY A 424 -33.84 -9.03 -2.43
N LEU A 425 -33.69 -8.01 -1.59
CA LEU A 425 -33.67 -8.08 -0.12
C LEU A 425 -35.11 -8.03 0.44
N VAL A 426 -35.89 -9.07 0.12
CA VAL A 426 -37.34 -9.11 0.39
C VAL A 426 -37.67 -9.10 1.89
N GLU A 427 -36.93 -9.87 2.70
CA GLU A 427 -37.18 -9.93 4.15
C GLU A 427 -36.88 -8.59 4.84
N GLU A 428 -35.81 -7.92 4.41
CA GLU A 428 -35.43 -6.58 4.84
C GLU A 428 -36.45 -5.54 4.40
N ALA A 429 -36.95 -5.62 3.16
CA ALA A 429 -38.00 -4.76 2.65
C ALA A 429 -39.31 -4.91 3.44
N ASP A 430 -39.74 -6.14 3.70
CA ASP A 430 -40.92 -6.44 4.52
C ASP A 430 -40.77 -5.90 5.94
N THR A 431 -39.58 -6.06 6.52
CA THR A 431 -39.23 -5.50 7.83
C THR A 431 -39.36 -3.98 7.83
N LEU A 432 -38.77 -3.29 6.86
CA LEU A 432 -38.83 -1.83 6.77
C LEU A 432 -40.27 -1.33 6.55
N ALA A 433 -41.04 -2.01 5.70
CA ALA A 433 -42.46 -1.71 5.47
C ALA A 433 -43.29 -1.88 6.75
N HIS A 434 -43.07 -2.96 7.50
CA HIS A 434 -43.74 -3.20 8.77
C HIS A 434 -43.38 -2.13 9.81
N LEU A 435 -42.10 -1.78 9.96
CA LEU A 435 -41.65 -0.72 10.87
C LEU A 435 -42.26 0.64 10.51
N ARG A 436 -42.38 0.94 9.21
CA ARG A 436 -43.03 2.17 8.73
C ARG A 436 -44.52 2.20 9.07
N LEU A 437 -45.22 1.09 8.89
CA LEU A 437 -46.63 0.97 9.31
C LEU A 437 -46.77 1.17 10.82
N LEU A 438 -45.92 0.53 11.63
CA LEU A 438 -45.95 0.72 13.09
C LEU A 438 -45.71 2.18 13.49
N ALA A 439 -44.73 2.86 12.87
CA ALA A 439 -44.46 4.27 13.15
C ALA A 439 -45.66 5.18 12.83
N LEU A 440 -46.38 4.91 11.73
CA LEU A 440 -47.60 5.64 11.36
C LEU A 440 -48.75 5.39 12.36
N HIS A 441 -48.87 4.18 12.89
CA HIS A 441 -49.91 3.85 13.88
C HIS A 441 -49.59 4.43 15.26
N VAL A 442 -48.32 4.42 15.69
CA VAL A 442 -47.90 4.96 17.01
C VAL A 442 -47.96 6.50 17.05
N GLY A 443 -47.85 7.17 15.90
CA GLY A 443 -48.17 8.60 15.77
C GLY A 443 -49.63 8.96 16.12
N HIS A 444 -50.50 7.96 16.18
CA HIS A 444 -51.88 8.03 16.68
C HIS A 444 -52.00 7.24 18.00
N GLU A 445 -51.50 7.80 19.11
CA GLU A 445 -51.72 7.35 20.50
C GLU A 445 -52.01 5.85 20.73
N VAL A 446 -50.98 4.99 20.78
CA VAL A 446 -51.07 3.71 21.50
C VAL A 446 -49.73 3.40 22.17
N GLN A 447 -49.73 3.26 23.50
CA GLN A 447 -48.60 2.70 24.25
C GLN A 447 -48.41 1.22 23.88
N LEU A 448 -47.30 0.88 23.24
CA LEU A 448 -46.91 -0.52 23.02
C LEU A 448 -46.61 -1.21 24.38
N PRO A 449 -47.02 -2.48 24.58
CA PRO A 449 -46.73 -3.20 25.81
C PRO A 449 -45.21 -3.45 25.94
N GLN A 450 -44.65 -2.91 27.02
CA GLN A 450 -43.24 -3.04 27.40
C GLN A 450 -43.00 -4.43 28.00
N GLY A 451 -42.64 -5.41 27.17
CA GLY A 451 -42.14 -6.71 27.60
C GLY A 451 -40.61 -6.73 27.69
N PRO A 452 -40.00 -7.46 28.65
CA PRO A 452 -38.54 -7.59 28.72
C PRO A 452 -38.00 -8.28 27.46
N ALA A 453 -36.88 -7.76 26.95
CA ALA A 453 -36.23 -8.12 25.68
C ALA A 453 -35.67 -9.56 25.59
N GLY A 454 -36.19 -10.52 26.37
CA GLY A 454 -35.69 -11.89 26.45
C GLY A 454 -36.75 -12.99 26.41
N SER A 455 -38.02 -12.73 26.09
CA SER A 455 -39.09 -13.75 26.21
C SER A 455 -39.83 -14.16 24.92
N TRP A 456 -39.38 -13.73 23.74
CA TRP A 456 -40.09 -14.01 22.47
C TRP A 456 -39.48 -15.11 21.59
N PHE A 457 -38.50 -15.86 22.10
CA PHE A 457 -37.98 -17.06 21.41
C PHE A 457 -38.11 -18.28 22.29
N GLY A 458 -39.29 -18.89 22.27
CA GLY A 458 -39.47 -20.31 22.57
C GLY A 458 -39.70 -21.05 21.26
N TYR A 459 -38.67 -21.72 20.74
CA TYR A 459 -38.83 -22.82 19.80
C TYR A 459 -38.22 -24.07 20.43
N SER A 460 -39.10 -25.02 20.71
CA SER A 460 -38.82 -26.46 20.67
C SER A 460 -38.70 -26.93 19.23
#